data_AF-A0A7V8RI87-F1
#
_entry.id   AF-A0A7V8RI87-F1
#
_cell.length_a   1.000
_cell.length_b   1.000
_cell.length_c   1.000
_cell.angle_alpha   90.00
_cell.angle_beta   90.00
_cell.angle_gamma   90.00
#
_symmetry.space_group_name_H-M   'P 1'
#
loop_
_entity.id
_entity.type
_entity.pdbx_description
1 polymer ?
#
loop_
_entity_poly.entity_id
_entity_poly.type
_entity_poly.pdbx_seq_one_letter_code
_entity_poly.pdbx_strand_id
1 'polypeptide(L)'
;MDSSSFKIFTDTQLLGITIANWLLALSVMTLSFIVARAGIGFLLKNVRARAQKPDAYISHIAVEVLSSTSNTLLLLASILIGIGVLDLPERWLGRVSSLWFVVAALQVGLWANRAIALALMHYFARHSHTDIHQKSALATLSLWGAKVFLWAVVLLAMLSNLGVNITAFIASLGVGGIAVALAVQNILGDLFASLSIAVDKPFEVGDFIVVGSLAGTVEHVGLKTTRIRSLGGEQIVMANAGMISTTIQNYKRLQERRIVFEFALPQECSTEQLRQVPVIVENIIKAQEKTRFDRAHFRSFGESTLEFETVYIVLDPSYNVYMDIQQAINLGMMDEFARIGVRFAMPSRAVHVASLPEMPEQLTRGNDANSGQMAPSLRAQH
;
A
#
# COMPACT_ATOMS: atom_id res chain seq x y z
N MET A 1 -18.23 -85.41 -6.86
CA MET A 1 -18.62 -84.01 -7.15
C MET A 1 -18.68 -83.89 -8.66
N ASP A 2 -19.86 -83.56 -9.15
CA ASP A 2 -20.36 -83.93 -10.47
C ASP A 2 -19.87 -82.96 -11.56
N SER A 3 -19.22 -83.47 -12.61
CA SER A 3 -18.64 -82.67 -13.71
C SER A 3 -19.68 -81.92 -14.55
N SER A 4 -20.96 -82.23 -14.35
CA SER A 4 -22.15 -81.53 -14.87
C SER A 4 -22.31 -80.13 -14.29
N SER A 5 -22.01 -79.95 -13.01
CA SER A 5 -22.14 -78.66 -12.31
C SER A 5 -21.10 -77.63 -12.76
N PHE A 6 -19.91 -78.07 -13.20
CA PHE A 6 -18.85 -77.18 -13.68
C PHE A 6 -19.14 -76.63 -15.10
N LYS A 7 -19.80 -77.43 -15.96
CA LYS A 7 -20.19 -77.00 -17.32
C LYS A 7 -21.27 -75.92 -17.34
N ILE A 8 -22.17 -75.91 -16.36
CA ILE A 8 -23.18 -74.86 -16.24
C ILE A 8 -22.51 -73.48 -16.05
N PHE A 9 -21.40 -73.40 -15.30
CA PHE A 9 -20.66 -72.14 -15.07
C PHE A 9 -19.87 -71.64 -16.28
N THR A 10 -19.49 -72.52 -17.21
CA THR A 10 -18.71 -72.16 -18.40
C THR A 10 -19.58 -71.88 -19.64
N ASP A 11 -20.71 -72.57 -19.78
CA ASP A 11 -21.51 -72.55 -21.02
C ASP A 11 -22.73 -71.61 -20.96
N THR A 12 -23.17 -71.19 -19.78
CA THR A 12 -24.22 -70.16 -19.66
C THR A 12 -23.63 -68.76 -19.79
N GLN A 13 -24.07 -68.05 -20.82
CA GLN A 13 -23.65 -66.68 -21.09
C GLN A 13 -24.74 -65.71 -20.65
N LEU A 14 -24.39 -64.77 -19.78
CA LEU A 14 -25.25 -63.64 -19.43
C LEU A 14 -24.66 -62.40 -20.11
N LEU A 15 -25.41 -61.77 -21.03
CA LEU A 15 -24.95 -60.62 -21.83
C LEU A 15 -23.69 -60.92 -22.68
N GLY A 16 -23.48 -62.17 -23.10
CA GLY A 16 -22.31 -62.58 -23.91
C GLY A 16 -21.03 -62.82 -23.09
N ILE A 17 -21.11 -62.81 -21.77
CA ILE A 17 -19.99 -63.03 -20.84
C ILE A 17 -20.30 -64.27 -19.99
N THR A 18 -19.31 -65.13 -19.76
CA THR A 18 -19.46 -66.37 -18.97
C THR A 18 -19.77 -66.05 -17.50
N ILE A 19 -20.56 -66.91 -16.84
CA ILE A 19 -20.84 -66.76 -15.40
C ILE A 19 -19.54 -66.83 -14.58
N ALA A 20 -18.57 -67.62 -15.02
CA ALA A 20 -17.23 -67.66 -14.42
C ALA A 20 -16.54 -66.28 -14.39
N ASN A 21 -16.62 -65.48 -15.46
CA ASN A 21 -16.05 -64.14 -15.51
C ASN A 21 -16.77 -63.16 -14.58
N TRP A 22 -18.09 -63.28 -14.43
CA TRP A 22 -18.87 -62.50 -13.46
C TRP A 22 -18.51 -62.83 -12.01
N LEU A 23 -18.33 -64.10 -11.68
CA LEU A 23 -17.90 -64.53 -10.35
C LEU A 23 -16.47 -64.07 -10.04
N LEU A 24 -15.57 -64.16 -11.02
CA LEU A 24 -14.20 -63.67 -10.90
C LEU A 24 -14.21 -62.15 -10.66
N ALA A 25 -14.99 -61.39 -11.44
CA ALA A 25 -15.11 -59.94 -11.27
C ALA A 25 -15.65 -59.52 -9.90
N LEU A 26 -16.66 -60.22 -9.39
CA LEU A 26 -17.21 -59.98 -8.05
C LEU A 26 -16.16 -60.30 -6.96
N SER A 27 -15.38 -61.37 -7.15
CA SER A 27 -14.29 -61.73 -6.24
C SER A 27 -13.17 -60.68 -6.25
N VAL A 28 -12.80 -60.17 -7.43
CA VAL A 28 -11.79 -59.12 -7.58
C VAL A 28 -12.29 -57.80 -7.01
N MET A 29 -13.55 -57.43 -7.25
CA MET A 29 -14.18 -56.23 -6.68
C MET A 29 -14.14 -56.26 -5.14
N THR A 30 -14.59 -57.36 -4.54
CA THR A 30 -14.65 -57.50 -3.07
C THR A 30 -13.25 -57.55 -2.45
N LEU A 31 -12.32 -58.30 -3.05
CA LEU A 31 -10.94 -58.37 -2.62
C LEU A 31 -10.26 -57.00 -2.73
N SER A 32 -10.45 -56.29 -3.86
CA SER A 32 -9.89 -54.96 -4.08
C SER A 32 -10.41 -53.94 -3.05
N PHE A 33 -11.71 -53.98 -2.72
CA PHE A 33 -12.28 -53.10 -1.71
C PHE A 33 -11.67 -53.36 -0.32
N ILE A 34 -11.52 -54.63 0.05
CA ILE A 34 -10.91 -55.04 1.33
C ILE A 34 -9.44 -54.61 1.38
N VAL A 35 -8.67 -54.87 0.32
CA VAL A 35 -7.25 -54.52 0.22
C VAL A 35 -7.06 -53.00 0.26
N ALA A 36 -7.84 -52.23 -0.52
CA ALA A 36 -7.76 -50.78 -0.53
C ALA A 36 -8.10 -50.19 0.85
N ARG A 37 -9.15 -50.69 1.50
CA ARG A 37 -9.56 -50.25 2.84
C ARG A 37 -8.52 -50.63 3.91
N ALA A 38 -7.98 -51.84 3.86
CA ALA A 38 -6.92 -52.29 4.75
C ALA A 38 -5.63 -51.50 4.55
N GLY A 39 -5.25 -51.22 3.30
CA GLY A 39 -4.09 -50.41 2.94
C GLY A 39 -4.19 -48.98 3.45
N ILE A 40 -5.33 -48.32 3.27
CA ILE A 40 -5.57 -46.98 3.81
C ILE A 40 -5.55 -47.00 5.34
N GLY A 41 -6.18 -48.00 5.97
CA GLY A 41 -6.15 -48.16 7.43
C GLY A 41 -4.73 -48.37 7.98
N PHE A 42 -3.91 -49.16 7.29
CA PHE A 42 -2.50 -49.39 7.63
C PHE A 42 -1.65 -48.12 7.47
N LEU A 43 -1.80 -47.42 6.34
CA LEU A 43 -1.13 -46.15 6.09
C LEU A 43 -1.53 -45.10 7.13
N LEU A 44 -2.82 -44.96 7.44
CA LEU A 44 -3.30 -44.08 8.49
C LEU A 44 -2.70 -44.43 9.85
N LYS A 45 -2.64 -45.71 10.22
CA LYS A 45 -2.03 -46.15 11.48
C LYS A 45 -0.54 -45.77 11.54
N ASN A 46 0.20 -45.98 10.44
CA ASN A 46 1.63 -45.71 10.38
C ASN A 46 1.95 -44.21 10.36
N VAL A 47 1.19 -43.41 9.61
CA VAL A 47 1.35 -41.95 9.56
C VAL A 47 0.91 -41.31 10.88
N ARG A 48 -0.16 -41.81 11.52
CA ARG A 48 -0.61 -41.33 12.83
C ARG A 48 0.40 -41.62 13.95
N ALA A 49 1.09 -42.76 13.89
CA ALA A 49 2.19 -43.06 14.80
C ALA A 49 3.38 -42.09 14.63
N ARG A 50 3.63 -41.62 13.40
CA ARG A 50 4.67 -40.60 13.12
C ARG A 50 4.24 -39.16 13.46
N ALA A 51 2.93 -38.88 13.43
CA ALA A 51 2.35 -37.57 13.74
C ALA A 51 2.30 -37.23 15.25
N GLN A 52 2.70 -38.12 16.16
CA GLN A 52 2.75 -37.81 17.61
C GLN A 52 3.98 -36.96 18.01
N LYS A 53 4.90 -36.68 17.07
CA LYS A 53 6.07 -35.83 17.34
C LYS A 53 5.71 -34.34 17.14
N PRO A 54 6.12 -33.42 18.05
CA PRO A 54 5.74 -32.01 18.03
C PRO A 54 6.07 -31.24 16.74
N ASP A 55 7.00 -31.73 15.92
CA ASP A 55 7.55 -31.02 14.75
C ASP A 55 7.05 -31.55 13.39
N ALA A 56 6.06 -32.45 13.38
CA ALA A 56 5.67 -33.18 12.17
C ALA A 56 4.47 -32.57 11.41
N TYR A 57 4.57 -31.31 10.99
CA TYR A 57 3.50 -30.58 10.25
C TYR A 57 2.95 -31.36 9.03
N ILE A 58 3.85 -31.91 8.20
CA ILE A 58 3.48 -32.67 7.01
C ILE A 58 2.73 -33.96 7.36
N SER A 59 3.07 -34.58 8.51
CA SER A 59 2.42 -35.83 8.95
C SER A 59 0.98 -35.58 9.41
N HIS A 60 0.69 -34.45 10.05
CA HIS A 60 -0.69 -34.09 10.43
C HIS A 60 -1.58 -33.85 9.21
N ILE A 61 -1.08 -33.11 8.20
CA ILE A 61 -1.82 -32.91 6.95
C ILE A 61 -2.05 -34.25 6.25
N ALA A 62 -1.04 -35.10 6.18
CA ALA A 62 -1.16 -36.41 5.55
C ALA A 62 -2.21 -37.31 6.23
N VAL A 63 -2.29 -37.34 7.56
CA VAL A 63 -3.32 -38.11 8.29
C VAL A 63 -4.71 -37.62 7.94
N GLU A 64 -4.92 -36.30 7.98
CA GLU A 64 -6.25 -35.73 7.79
C GLU A 64 -6.72 -35.84 6.33
N VAL A 65 -5.81 -35.69 5.36
CA VAL A 65 -6.07 -35.92 3.94
C VAL A 65 -6.36 -37.39 3.65
N LEU A 66 -5.56 -38.34 4.17
CA LEU A 66 -5.85 -39.77 4.00
C LEU A 66 -7.17 -40.16 4.67
N SER A 67 -7.52 -39.54 5.81
CA SER A 67 -8.77 -39.81 6.52
C SER A 67 -10.00 -39.31 5.75
N SER A 68 -9.83 -38.36 4.83
CA SER A 68 -10.90 -37.86 3.98
C SER A 68 -11.09 -38.69 2.70
N THR A 69 -10.48 -39.87 2.62
CA THR A 69 -10.75 -40.82 1.55
C THR A 69 -12.16 -41.35 1.70
N SER A 70 -13.02 -41.13 0.69
CA SER A 70 -14.42 -41.49 0.83
C SER A 70 -14.62 -42.97 0.62
N ASN A 71 -15.26 -43.65 1.58
CA ASN A 71 -15.64 -45.06 1.43
C ASN A 71 -16.53 -45.30 0.19
N THR A 72 -17.32 -44.30 -0.21
CA THR A 72 -18.17 -44.38 -1.42
C THR A 72 -17.33 -44.37 -2.70
N LEU A 73 -16.28 -43.55 -2.78
CA LEU A 73 -15.38 -43.50 -3.94
C LEU A 73 -14.49 -44.72 -4.01
N LEU A 74 -14.05 -45.25 -2.86
CA LEU A 74 -13.32 -46.53 -2.80
C LEU A 74 -14.17 -47.70 -3.28
N LEU A 75 -15.46 -47.72 -2.89
CA LEU A 75 -16.41 -48.71 -3.39
C LEU A 75 -16.60 -48.57 -4.90
N LEU A 76 -16.75 -47.34 -5.40
CA LEU A 76 -16.91 -47.09 -6.84
C LEU A 76 -15.65 -47.45 -7.64
N ALA A 77 -14.45 -47.15 -7.12
CA ALA A 77 -13.18 -47.61 -7.69
C ALA A 77 -13.08 -49.14 -7.70
N SER A 78 -13.50 -49.80 -6.62
CA SER A 78 -13.48 -51.27 -6.53
C SER A 78 -14.46 -51.93 -7.51
N ILE A 79 -15.62 -51.32 -7.73
CA ILE A 79 -16.56 -51.71 -8.80
C ILE A 79 -15.88 -51.55 -10.17
N LEU A 80 -15.22 -50.42 -10.43
CA LEU A 80 -14.54 -50.18 -11.70
C LEU A 80 -13.39 -51.15 -11.96
N ILE A 81 -12.65 -51.56 -10.91
CA ILE A 81 -11.62 -52.62 -10.99
C ILE A 81 -12.28 -53.94 -11.41
N GLY A 82 -13.38 -54.34 -10.76
CA GLY A 82 -14.11 -55.55 -11.11
C GLY A 82 -14.63 -55.53 -12.55
N ILE A 83 -15.19 -54.41 -12.99
CA ILE A 83 -15.67 -54.19 -14.37
C ILE A 83 -14.52 -54.29 -15.38
N GLY A 84 -13.32 -53.80 -15.03
CA GLY A 84 -12.15 -53.86 -15.91
C GLY A 84 -11.58 -55.27 -16.14
N VAL A 85 -11.97 -56.24 -15.32
CA VAL A 85 -11.59 -57.66 -15.48
C VAL A 85 -12.57 -58.41 -16.40
N LEU A 86 -13.75 -57.84 -16.68
CA LEU A 86 -14.64 -58.40 -17.70
C LEU A 86 -14.07 -58.14 -19.09
N ASP A 87 -14.14 -59.14 -19.96
CA ASP A 87 -13.91 -58.99 -21.40
C ASP A 87 -15.04 -58.16 -22.02
N LEU A 88 -14.95 -56.85 -21.84
CA LEU A 88 -15.94 -55.89 -22.32
C LEU A 88 -15.73 -55.62 -23.82
N PRO A 89 -16.82 -55.46 -24.59
CA PRO A 89 -16.73 -55.00 -25.97
C PRO A 89 -16.00 -53.65 -26.05
N GLU A 90 -15.18 -53.43 -27.09
CA GLU A 90 -14.30 -52.24 -27.25
C GLU A 90 -15.01 -50.89 -27.00
N ARG A 91 -16.31 -50.81 -27.33
CA ARG A 91 -17.17 -49.63 -27.09
C ARG A 91 -17.25 -49.19 -25.61
N TRP A 92 -16.97 -50.07 -24.66
CA TRP A 92 -17.06 -49.81 -23.21
C TRP A 92 -15.71 -49.53 -22.56
N LEU A 93 -14.59 -49.96 -23.16
CA LEU A 93 -13.25 -49.75 -22.62
C LEU A 93 -12.94 -48.25 -22.41
N GLY A 94 -13.28 -47.41 -23.40
CA GLY A 94 -13.10 -45.96 -23.29
C GLY A 94 -13.93 -45.33 -22.17
N ARG A 95 -15.18 -45.79 -21.97
CA ARG A 95 -16.06 -45.26 -20.90
C ARG A 95 -15.59 -45.66 -19.50
N VAL A 96 -15.10 -46.90 -19.34
CA VAL A 96 -14.56 -47.38 -18.05
C VAL A 96 -13.30 -46.59 -17.68
N SER A 97 -12.43 -46.30 -18.64
CA SER A 97 -11.26 -45.43 -18.43
C SER A 97 -11.68 -44.00 -18.01
N SER A 98 -12.68 -43.42 -18.68
CA SER A 98 -13.18 -42.10 -18.29
C SER A 98 -13.79 -42.08 -16.88
N LEU A 99 -14.49 -43.14 -16.47
CA LEU A 99 -15.06 -43.25 -15.12
C LEU A 99 -13.98 -43.36 -14.04
N TRP A 100 -12.87 -44.04 -14.32
CA TRP A 100 -11.71 -44.10 -13.43
C TRP A 100 -11.13 -42.72 -13.15
N PHE A 101 -10.96 -41.91 -14.20
CA PHE A 101 -10.50 -40.54 -14.06
C PHE A 101 -11.47 -39.69 -13.24
N VAL A 102 -12.79 -39.85 -13.44
CA VAL A 102 -13.81 -39.13 -12.64
C VAL A 102 -13.68 -39.47 -11.15
N VAL A 103 -13.56 -40.74 -10.80
CA VAL A 103 -13.38 -41.17 -9.40
C VAL A 103 -12.09 -40.61 -8.81
N ALA A 104 -10.99 -40.67 -9.56
CA ALA A 104 -9.70 -40.13 -9.14
C ALA A 104 -9.77 -38.60 -8.96
N ALA A 105 -10.35 -37.86 -9.91
CA ALA A 105 -10.49 -36.41 -9.85
C ALA A 105 -11.34 -35.96 -8.65
N LEU A 106 -12.46 -36.67 -8.38
CA LEU A 106 -13.28 -36.41 -7.19
C LEU A 106 -12.51 -36.70 -5.89
N GLN A 107 -11.75 -37.79 -5.84
CA GLN A 107 -10.98 -38.15 -4.64
C GLN A 107 -9.85 -37.14 -4.37
N VAL A 108 -9.14 -36.70 -5.42
CA VAL A 108 -8.13 -35.63 -5.35
C VAL A 108 -8.78 -34.30 -4.97
N GLY A 109 -9.96 -33.97 -5.51
CA GLY A 109 -10.73 -32.78 -5.14
C GLY A 109 -11.10 -32.76 -3.65
N LEU A 110 -11.55 -33.89 -3.10
CA LEU A 110 -11.84 -34.01 -1.67
C LEU A 110 -10.58 -33.87 -0.80
N TRP A 111 -9.47 -34.50 -1.21
CA TRP A 111 -8.17 -34.36 -0.55
C TRP A 111 -7.69 -32.91 -0.54
N ALA A 112 -7.75 -32.23 -1.70
CA ALA A 112 -7.37 -30.83 -1.83
C ALA A 112 -8.27 -29.90 -1.01
N ASN A 113 -9.59 -30.14 -0.99
CA ASN A 113 -10.53 -29.37 -0.18
C ASN A 113 -10.23 -29.47 1.32
N ARG A 114 -9.88 -30.68 1.80
CA ARG A 114 -9.46 -30.90 3.20
C ARG A 114 -8.12 -30.21 3.49
N ALA A 115 -7.15 -30.34 2.58
CA ALA A 115 -5.84 -29.72 2.71
C ALA A 115 -5.93 -28.19 2.78
N ILE A 116 -6.75 -27.57 1.92
CA ILE A 116 -7.00 -26.12 1.91
C ILE A 116 -7.62 -25.69 3.24
N ALA A 117 -8.63 -26.41 3.74
CA ALA A 117 -9.27 -26.09 5.01
C ALA A 117 -8.26 -26.12 6.18
N LEU A 118 -7.39 -27.12 6.23
CA LEU A 118 -6.38 -27.26 7.28
C LEU A 118 -5.26 -26.24 7.19
N ALA A 119 -4.78 -25.95 5.97
CA ALA A 119 -3.73 -24.96 5.74
C ALA A 119 -4.20 -23.57 6.20
N LEU A 120 -5.44 -23.22 5.86
CA LEU A 120 -6.04 -21.94 6.28
C LEU A 120 -6.30 -21.92 7.79
N MET A 121 -6.87 -22.99 8.38
CA MET A 121 -7.05 -23.07 9.84
C MET A 121 -5.73 -22.91 10.61
N HIS A 122 -4.66 -23.58 10.17
CA HIS A 122 -3.33 -23.43 10.78
C HIS A 122 -2.76 -22.02 10.62
N TYR A 123 -2.89 -21.45 9.43
CA TYR A 123 -2.42 -20.08 9.15
C TYR A 123 -3.08 -19.07 10.09
N PHE A 124 -4.40 -19.16 10.27
CA PHE A 124 -5.13 -18.28 11.17
C PHE A 124 -4.85 -18.56 12.65
N ALA A 125 -4.78 -19.84 13.06
CA ALA A 125 -4.48 -20.20 14.46
C ALA A 125 -3.11 -19.65 14.91
N ARG A 126 -2.09 -19.68 14.04
CA ARG A 126 -0.73 -19.19 14.35
C ARG A 126 -0.60 -17.67 14.41
N HIS A 127 -1.55 -16.91 13.84
CA HIS A 127 -1.54 -15.44 13.80
C HIS A 127 -2.65 -14.78 14.66
N SER A 128 -3.15 -15.51 15.67
CA SER A 128 -4.36 -15.16 16.45
C SER A 128 -4.12 -14.27 17.69
N HIS A 129 -3.07 -13.44 17.72
CA HIS A 129 -2.83 -12.53 18.86
C HIS A 129 -3.58 -11.18 18.79
N THR A 130 -4.41 -10.92 17.77
CA THR A 130 -5.14 -9.63 17.63
C THR A 130 -6.38 -9.77 16.74
N ASP A 131 -7.52 -9.28 17.23
CA ASP A 131 -8.85 -9.11 16.60
C ASP A 131 -9.52 -10.33 15.91
N ILE A 132 -10.29 -11.07 16.71
CA ILE A 132 -11.00 -12.31 16.36
C ILE A 132 -12.10 -12.09 15.29
N HIS A 133 -12.72 -10.90 15.22
CA HIS A 133 -13.93 -10.68 14.40
C HIS A 133 -13.64 -10.31 12.94
N GLN A 134 -12.64 -9.47 12.63
CA GLN A 134 -12.30 -9.12 11.24
C GLN A 134 -11.58 -10.25 10.49
N LYS A 135 -10.74 -11.03 11.18
CA LYS A 135 -10.00 -12.15 10.56
C LYS A 135 -10.91 -13.33 10.19
N SER A 136 -12.00 -13.55 10.91
CA SER A 136 -12.98 -14.61 10.59
C SER A 136 -13.67 -14.38 9.24
N ALA A 137 -14.04 -13.14 8.92
CA ALA A 137 -14.66 -12.81 7.63
C ALA A 137 -13.69 -13.04 6.45
N LEU A 138 -12.43 -12.60 6.57
CA LEU A 138 -11.40 -12.82 5.54
C LEU A 138 -11.04 -14.30 5.39
N ALA A 139 -10.95 -15.03 6.50
CA ALA A 139 -10.74 -16.48 6.49
C ALA A 139 -11.87 -17.22 5.79
N THR A 140 -13.11 -16.84 6.08
CA THR A 140 -14.30 -17.45 5.49
C THR A 140 -14.39 -17.14 3.99
N LEU A 141 -14.11 -15.90 3.59
CA LEU A 141 -14.15 -15.48 2.19
C LEU A 141 -13.06 -16.16 1.36
N SER A 142 -11.83 -16.23 1.88
CA SER A 142 -10.71 -16.91 1.20
C SER A 142 -10.94 -18.42 1.09
N LEU A 143 -11.48 -19.06 2.14
CA LEU A 143 -11.88 -20.47 2.10
C LEU A 143 -12.96 -20.71 1.03
N TRP A 144 -13.96 -19.86 0.97
CA TRP A 144 -15.04 -20.00 -0.02
C TRP A 144 -14.52 -19.83 -1.44
N GLY A 145 -13.74 -18.78 -1.70
CA GLY A 145 -13.14 -18.53 -3.01
C GLY A 145 -12.23 -19.67 -3.49
N ALA A 146 -11.36 -20.18 -2.61
CA ALA A 146 -10.48 -21.30 -2.92
C ALA A 146 -11.26 -22.59 -3.22
N LYS A 147 -12.35 -22.85 -2.49
CA LYS A 147 -13.23 -24.01 -2.74
C LYS A 147 -13.96 -23.90 -4.07
N VAL A 148 -14.51 -22.73 -4.39
CA VAL A 148 -15.18 -22.48 -5.68
C VAL A 148 -14.20 -22.71 -6.83
N PHE A 149 -12.99 -22.15 -6.73
CA PHE A 149 -11.94 -22.34 -7.73
C PHE A 149 -11.53 -23.81 -7.88
N LEU A 150 -11.28 -24.52 -6.77
CA LEU A 150 -10.94 -25.94 -6.78
C LEU A 150 -12.01 -26.78 -7.48
N TRP A 151 -13.28 -26.61 -7.10
CA TRP A 151 -14.38 -27.39 -7.68
C TRP A 151 -14.63 -27.04 -9.14
N ALA A 152 -14.42 -25.79 -9.56
CA ALA A 152 -14.44 -25.43 -10.97
C ALA A 152 -13.36 -26.20 -11.75
N VAL A 153 -12.11 -26.24 -11.27
CA VAL A 153 -11.03 -26.98 -11.91
C VAL A 153 -11.32 -28.49 -11.99
N VAL A 154 -11.80 -29.09 -10.89
CA VAL A 154 -12.18 -30.52 -10.85
C VAL A 154 -13.30 -30.81 -11.86
N LEU A 155 -14.33 -29.96 -11.92
CA LEU A 155 -15.44 -30.10 -12.87
C LEU A 155 -14.97 -30.00 -14.32
N LEU A 156 -14.15 -29.00 -14.65
CA LEU A 156 -13.62 -28.85 -16.02
C LEU A 156 -12.74 -30.05 -16.42
N ALA A 157 -11.89 -30.54 -15.51
CA ALA A 157 -11.08 -31.72 -15.77
C ALA A 157 -11.94 -32.96 -16.07
N MET A 158 -13.01 -33.16 -15.29
CA MET A 158 -13.97 -34.24 -15.52
C MET A 158 -14.68 -34.12 -16.89
N LEU A 159 -15.17 -32.92 -17.22
CA LEU A 159 -15.82 -32.65 -18.52
C LEU A 159 -14.88 -32.91 -19.70
N SER A 160 -13.62 -32.46 -19.60
CA SER A 160 -12.61 -32.69 -20.64
C SER A 160 -12.36 -34.18 -20.87
N ASN A 161 -12.26 -34.97 -19.81
CA ASN A 161 -12.06 -36.42 -19.92
C ASN A 161 -13.30 -37.17 -20.43
N LEU A 162 -14.50 -36.59 -20.29
CA LEU A 162 -15.73 -37.11 -20.90
C LEU A 162 -15.88 -36.73 -22.38
N GLY A 163 -14.89 -36.04 -22.97
CA GLY A 163 -14.91 -35.62 -24.37
C GLY A 163 -15.72 -34.33 -24.61
N VAL A 164 -16.15 -33.63 -23.56
CA VAL A 164 -16.80 -32.32 -23.69
C VAL A 164 -15.73 -31.28 -24.04
N ASN A 165 -15.99 -30.47 -25.06
CA ASN A 165 -15.10 -29.37 -25.42
C ASN A 165 -15.16 -28.27 -24.35
N ILE A 166 -14.14 -28.21 -23.49
CA ILE A 166 -14.05 -27.21 -22.43
C ILE A 166 -13.38 -25.90 -22.86
N THR A 167 -13.02 -25.74 -24.14
CA THR A 167 -12.29 -24.56 -24.65
C THR A 167 -13.06 -23.28 -24.37
N ALA A 168 -14.38 -23.28 -24.54
CA ALA A 168 -15.23 -22.12 -24.26
C ALA A 168 -15.23 -21.75 -22.76
N PHE A 169 -15.21 -22.74 -21.87
CA PHE A 169 -15.15 -22.53 -20.42
C PHE A 169 -13.78 -22.00 -20.00
N ILE A 170 -12.68 -22.57 -20.52
CA ILE A 170 -11.32 -22.09 -20.28
C ILE A 170 -11.18 -20.64 -20.78
N ALA A 171 -11.65 -20.34 -21.99
CA ALA A 171 -11.62 -18.99 -22.55
C ALA A 171 -12.39 -18.00 -21.66
N SER A 172 -13.58 -18.38 -21.18
CA SER A 172 -14.38 -17.56 -20.27
C SER A 172 -13.70 -17.33 -18.92
N LEU A 173 -13.08 -18.37 -18.35
CA LEU A 173 -12.28 -18.26 -17.12
C LEU A 173 -11.04 -17.38 -17.32
N GLY A 174 -10.43 -17.40 -18.51
CA GLY A 174 -9.33 -16.51 -18.86
C GLY A 174 -9.76 -15.03 -18.86
N VAL A 175 -10.86 -14.69 -19.54
CA VAL A 175 -11.42 -13.33 -19.53
C VAL A 175 -11.86 -12.92 -18.13
N GLY A 176 -12.53 -13.80 -17.39
CA GLY A 176 -12.90 -13.57 -15.98
C GLY A 176 -11.68 -13.35 -15.09
N GLY A 177 -10.59 -14.09 -15.32
CA GLY A 177 -9.32 -13.94 -14.62
C GLY A 177 -8.68 -12.56 -14.85
N ILE A 178 -8.74 -12.04 -16.07
CA ILE A 178 -8.27 -10.68 -16.39
C ILE A 178 -9.10 -9.64 -15.62
N ALA A 179 -10.43 -9.78 -15.57
CA ALA A 179 -11.29 -8.87 -14.83
C ALA A 179 -10.96 -8.87 -13.32
N VAL A 180 -10.72 -10.05 -12.73
CA VAL A 180 -10.28 -10.17 -11.33
C VAL A 180 -8.89 -9.56 -11.12
N ALA A 181 -7.95 -9.78 -12.04
CA ALA A 181 -6.60 -9.22 -11.97
C ALA A 181 -6.64 -7.69 -11.98
N LEU A 182 -7.45 -7.09 -12.85
CA LEU A 182 -7.65 -5.64 -12.90
C LEU A 182 -8.30 -5.11 -11.61
N ALA A 183 -9.29 -5.83 -11.05
CA ALA A 183 -9.93 -5.43 -9.80
C ALA A 183 -8.96 -5.44 -8.59
N VAL A 184 -8.03 -6.39 -8.56
CA VAL A 184 -7.07 -6.56 -7.45
C VAL A 184 -5.76 -5.79 -7.68
N GLN A 185 -5.52 -5.26 -8.89
CA GLN A 185 -4.29 -4.57 -9.28
C GLN A 185 -3.85 -3.50 -8.27
N ASN A 186 -4.76 -2.64 -7.81
CA ASN A 186 -4.44 -1.58 -6.85
C ASN A 186 -3.99 -2.13 -5.49
N ILE A 187 -4.59 -3.24 -5.04
CA ILE A 187 -4.23 -3.87 -3.78
C ILE A 187 -2.82 -4.45 -3.89
N LEU A 188 -2.52 -5.17 -4.97
CA LEU A 188 -1.17 -5.71 -5.20
C LEU A 188 -0.12 -4.60 -5.32
N GLY A 189 -0.48 -3.48 -5.95
CA GLY A 189 0.39 -2.30 -6.02
C GLY A 189 0.78 -1.78 -4.63
N ASP A 190 -0.19 -1.65 -3.72
CA ASP A 190 0.09 -1.24 -2.33
C ASP A 190 0.92 -2.28 -1.56
N LEU A 191 0.73 -3.58 -1.82
CA LEU A 191 1.56 -4.65 -1.24
C LEU A 191 3.01 -4.54 -1.68
N PHE A 192 3.25 -4.39 -2.98
CA PHE A 192 4.60 -4.21 -3.51
C PHE A 192 5.25 -2.92 -3.01
N ALA A 193 4.47 -1.85 -2.88
CA ALA A 193 4.93 -0.61 -2.28
C ALA A 193 5.35 -0.80 -0.82
N SER A 194 4.54 -1.52 -0.02
CA SER A 194 4.89 -1.84 1.37
C SER A 194 6.17 -2.67 1.47
N LEU A 195 6.37 -3.61 0.55
CA LEU A 195 7.57 -4.44 0.48
C LEU A 195 8.80 -3.59 0.10
N SER A 196 8.67 -2.70 -0.87
CA SER A 196 9.77 -1.77 -1.24
C SER A 196 10.10 -0.82 -0.08
N ILE A 197 9.10 -0.30 0.65
CA ILE A 197 9.37 0.49 1.86
C ILE A 197 10.15 -0.34 2.90
N ALA A 198 9.79 -1.61 3.10
CA ALA A 198 10.46 -2.47 4.07
C ALA A 198 11.90 -2.85 3.67
N VAL A 199 12.14 -3.04 2.37
CA VAL A 199 13.43 -3.46 1.81
C VAL A 199 14.37 -2.28 1.60
N ASP A 200 13.92 -1.25 0.90
CA ASP A 200 14.75 -0.10 0.49
C ASP A 200 14.82 0.97 1.59
N LYS A 201 13.86 0.97 2.52
CA LYS A 201 13.78 1.89 3.67
C LYS A 201 14.02 3.37 3.30
N PRO A 202 13.23 3.94 2.37
CA PRO A 202 13.30 5.38 2.07
C PRO A 202 12.97 6.26 3.28
N PHE A 203 12.19 5.72 4.22
CA PHE A 203 11.90 6.27 5.53
C PHE A 203 11.59 5.14 6.51
N GLU A 204 11.71 5.43 7.80
CA GLU A 204 11.37 4.51 8.89
C GLU A 204 10.30 5.11 9.81
N VAL A 205 9.71 4.28 10.67
CA VAL A 205 8.83 4.76 11.73
C VAL A 205 9.61 5.69 12.66
N GLY A 206 9.06 6.87 12.92
CA GLY A 206 9.70 7.95 13.68
C GLY A 206 10.37 9.02 12.80
N ASP A 207 10.51 8.79 11.49
CA ASP A 207 11.08 9.79 10.59
C ASP A 207 10.09 10.93 10.34
N PHE A 208 10.57 12.17 10.37
CA PHE A 208 9.81 13.32 9.87
C PHE A 208 9.99 13.42 8.35
N ILE A 209 8.89 13.31 7.63
CA ILE A 209 8.87 13.32 6.16
C ILE A 209 7.91 14.38 5.62
N VAL A 210 8.23 14.88 4.44
CA VAL A 210 7.33 15.72 3.63
C VAL A 210 7.04 15.00 2.33
N VAL A 211 5.76 14.82 2.05
CA VAL A 211 5.23 14.11 0.88
C VAL A 211 4.23 15.04 0.19
N GLY A 212 4.62 15.63 -0.94
CA GLY A 212 3.82 16.67 -1.59
C GLY A 212 3.63 17.89 -0.67
N SER A 213 2.38 18.21 -0.33
CA SER A 213 2.03 19.30 0.60
C SER A 213 1.87 18.85 2.06
N LEU A 214 2.00 17.55 2.33
CA LEU A 214 1.76 16.97 3.65
C LEU A 214 3.09 16.77 4.37
N ALA A 215 3.16 17.19 5.63
CA ALA A 215 4.35 17.09 6.47
C ALA A 215 4.02 16.45 7.81
N GLY A 216 4.85 15.52 8.28
CA GLY A 216 4.63 14.89 9.57
C GLY A 216 5.57 13.74 9.88
N THR A 217 5.39 13.15 11.05
CA THR A 217 6.19 12.03 11.54
C THR A 217 5.50 10.69 11.23
N VAL A 218 6.24 9.74 10.67
CA VAL A 218 5.69 8.39 10.38
C VAL A 218 5.42 7.64 11.68
N GLU A 219 4.16 7.29 11.93
CA GLU A 219 3.76 6.52 13.11
C GLU A 219 3.72 5.01 12.85
N HIS A 220 3.23 4.61 11.68
CA HIS A 220 3.03 3.21 11.35
C HIS A 220 3.01 2.98 9.84
N VAL A 221 3.78 2.01 9.37
CA VAL A 221 3.73 1.51 7.99
C VAL A 221 2.94 0.20 8.00
N GLY A 222 1.75 0.23 7.45
CA GLY A 222 0.89 -0.94 7.29
C GLY A 222 1.06 -1.60 5.93
N LEU A 223 0.30 -2.67 5.71
CA LEU A 223 0.34 -3.45 4.48
C LEU A 223 -0.18 -2.69 3.25
N LYS A 224 -1.24 -1.88 3.42
CA LYS A 224 -1.84 -1.07 2.35
C LYS A 224 -1.53 0.43 2.51
N THR A 225 -1.51 0.90 3.74
CA THR A 225 -1.46 2.34 4.05
C THR A 225 -0.39 2.64 5.08
N THR A 226 0.15 3.85 5.01
CA THR A 226 1.06 4.43 5.99
C THR A 226 0.34 5.56 6.72
N ARG A 227 0.59 5.65 8.03
CA ARG A 227 0.00 6.62 8.94
C ARG A 227 1.06 7.63 9.38
N ILE A 228 0.79 8.91 9.15
CA ILE A 228 1.68 10.03 9.45
C ILE A 228 0.99 10.97 10.42
N ARG A 229 1.66 11.35 11.51
CA ARG A 229 1.20 12.40 12.43
C ARG A 229 1.64 13.76 11.91
N SER A 230 0.68 14.59 11.53
CA SER A 230 0.94 15.97 11.14
C SER A 230 1.38 16.82 12.33
N LEU A 231 2.02 17.96 12.04
CA LEU A 231 2.35 18.98 13.04
C LEU A 231 1.08 19.57 13.71
N GLY A 232 -0.06 19.54 13.03
CA GLY A 232 -1.36 19.95 13.60
C GLY A 232 -1.98 18.92 14.56
N GLY A 233 -1.36 17.74 14.68
CA GLY A 233 -1.82 16.65 15.54
C GLY A 233 -2.78 15.67 14.87
N GLU A 234 -3.25 15.91 13.65
CA GLU A 234 -4.06 14.98 12.88
C GLU A 234 -3.26 13.77 12.37
N GLN A 235 -3.93 12.63 12.22
CA GLN A 235 -3.34 11.44 11.61
C GLN A 235 -3.73 11.37 10.14
N ILE A 236 -2.74 11.54 9.27
CA ILE A 236 -2.87 11.42 7.83
C ILE A 236 -2.70 9.94 7.45
N VAL A 237 -3.66 9.41 6.68
CA VAL A 237 -3.62 8.03 6.18
C VAL A 237 -3.47 8.07 4.67
N MET A 238 -2.38 7.51 4.16
CA MET A 238 -2.05 7.52 2.73
C MET A 238 -1.79 6.09 2.23
N ALA A 239 -2.22 5.79 1.01
CA ALA A 239 -1.90 4.53 0.33
C ALA A 239 -0.39 4.42 0.06
N ASN A 240 0.18 3.23 0.28
CA ASN A 240 1.63 3.03 0.14
C ASN A 240 2.10 3.30 -1.30
N ALA A 241 1.35 2.83 -2.30
CA ALA A 241 1.68 3.07 -3.70
C ALA A 241 1.65 4.56 -4.05
N GLY A 242 0.67 5.30 -3.53
CA GLY A 242 0.58 6.74 -3.72
C GLY A 242 1.74 7.49 -3.07
N MET A 243 2.18 7.05 -1.89
CA MET A 243 3.30 7.67 -1.18
C MET A 243 4.61 7.54 -1.97
N ILE A 244 4.97 6.32 -2.38
CA ILE A 244 6.23 6.07 -3.10
C ILE A 244 6.23 6.58 -4.55
N SER A 245 5.04 6.84 -5.13
CA SER A 245 4.94 7.46 -6.45
C SER A 245 5.29 8.96 -6.46
N THR A 246 5.49 9.56 -5.29
CA THR A 246 5.80 10.99 -5.13
C THR A 246 7.18 11.19 -4.53
N THR A 247 7.77 12.37 -4.72
CA THR A 247 9.04 12.72 -4.09
C THR A 247 8.87 12.86 -2.58
N ILE A 248 9.66 12.10 -1.82
CA ILE A 248 9.66 12.12 -0.36
C ILE A 248 10.90 12.89 0.11
N GLN A 249 10.70 13.93 0.91
CA GLN A 249 11.78 14.62 1.60
C GLN A 249 11.88 14.04 3.01
N ASN A 250 12.96 13.29 3.29
CA ASN A 250 13.19 12.70 4.61
C ASN A 250 14.18 13.56 5.40
N TYR A 251 13.72 14.09 6.54
CA TYR A 251 14.51 14.98 7.38
C TYR A 251 15.34 14.26 8.46
N LYS A 252 15.18 12.94 8.65
CA LYS A 252 16.01 12.17 9.60
C LYS A 252 17.49 12.19 9.24
N ARG A 253 17.81 12.20 7.94
CA ARG A 253 19.19 12.20 7.44
C ARG A 253 19.77 13.60 7.26
N LEU A 254 19.01 14.63 7.62
CA LEU A 254 19.52 15.99 7.63
C LEU A 254 20.61 16.07 8.70
N GLN A 255 21.82 16.49 8.33
CA GLN A 255 22.91 16.72 9.28
C GLN A 255 23.10 18.22 9.53
N GLU A 256 22.95 19.00 8.47
CA GLU A 256 23.09 20.44 8.50
C GLU A 256 21.91 21.08 7.76
N ARG A 257 21.47 22.26 8.20
CA ARG A 257 20.36 23.01 7.60
C ARG A 257 20.90 24.21 6.84
N ARG A 258 20.72 24.22 5.52
CA ARG A 258 21.00 25.42 4.71
C ARG A 258 19.82 26.39 4.83
N ILE A 259 20.08 27.58 5.35
CA ILE A 259 19.11 28.65 5.53
C ILE A 259 19.34 29.71 4.47
N VAL A 260 18.30 30.04 3.72
CA VAL A 260 18.26 31.23 2.86
C VAL A 260 17.44 32.27 3.60
N PHE A 261 18.10 33.32 4.03
CA PHE A 261 17.54 34.41 4.81
C PHE A 261 17.56 35.68 3.97
N GLU A 262 16.37 36.26 3.77
CA GLU A 262 16.19 37.48 2.98
C GLU A 262 15.72 38.61 3.90
N PHE A 263 16.32 39.79 3.73
CA PHE A 263 15.92 41.00 4.45
C PHE A 263 16.04 42.21 3.55
N ALA A 264 15.32 43.28 3.90
CA ALA A 264 15.21 44.47 3.07
C ALA A 264 15.54 45.73 3.86
N LEU A 265 16.26 46.64 3.22
CA LEU A 265 16.64 47.94 3.76
C LEU A 265 15.98 49.10 2.99
N PRO A 266 15.74 50.26 3.60
CA PRO A 266 15.17 51.43 2.94
C PRO A 266 16.07 51.94 1.80
N GLN A 267 15.46 52.51 0.75
CA GLN A 267 16.21 53.08 -0.38
C GLN A 267 17.06 54.30 0.00
N GLU A 268 16.78 54.91 1.15
CA GLU A 268 17.53 56.04 1.69
C GLU A 268 18.91 55.64 2.24
N CYS A 269 19.22 54.35 2.33
CA CYS A 269 20.55 53.89 2.78
C CYS A 269 21.65 54.32 1.81
N SER A 270 22.73 54.89 2.34
CA SER A 270 23.87 55.31 1.53
C SER A 270 24.66 54.12 1.00
N THR A 271 25.38 54.29 -0.12
CA THR A 271 26.24 53.24 -0.69
C THR A 271 27.26 52.73 0.32
N GLU A 272 27.80 53.60 1.18
CA GLU A 272 28.74 53.26 2.24
C GLU A 272 28.09 52.35 3.30
N GLN A 273 26.85 52.64 3.69
CA GLN A 273 26.09 51.78 4.61
C GLN A 273 25.84 50.40 3.98
N LEU A 274 25.41 50.37 2.71
CA LEU A 274 25.13 49.12 1.99
C LEU A 274 26.37 48.23 1.83
N ARG A 275 27.56 48.81 1.69
CA ARG A 275 28.83 48.05 1.67
C ARG A 275 29.18 47.42 3.01
N GLN A 276 28.74 48.01 4.12
CA GLN A 276 29.01 47.48 5.48
C GLN A 276 28.06 46.35 5.86
N VAL A 277 26.84 46.35 5.33
CA VAL A 277 25.79 45.39 5.70
C VAL A 277 26.22 43.93 5.55
N PRO A 278 26.77 43.45 4.41
CA PRO A 278 27.24 42.07 4.28
C PRO A 278 28.28 41.66 5.32
N VAL A 279 29.22 42.57 5.63
CA VAL A 279 30.31 42.33 6.59
C VAL A 279 29.76 42.21 8.01
N ILE A 280 28.81 43.07 8.37
CA ILE A 280 28.13 43.01 9.68
C ILE A 280 27.37 41.69 9.82
N VAL A 281 26.59 41.31 8.81
CA VAL A 281 25.82 40.05 8.82
C VAL A 281 26.73 38.83 8.89
N GLU A 282 27.83 38.82 8.14
CA GLU A 282 28.85 37.78 8.21
C GLU A 282 29.41 37.62 9.63
N ASN A 283 29.75 38.73 10.29
CA ASN A 283 30.29 38.70 11.65
C ASN A 283 29.26 38.19 12.67
N ILE A 284 28.00 38.65 12.57
CA ILE A 284 26.92 38.18 13.45
C ILE A 284 26.72 36.66 13.30
N ILE A 285 26.73 36.15 12.06
CA ILE A 285 26.54 34.73 11.80
C ILE A 285 27.73 33.92 12.32
N LYS A 286 28.96 34.35 12.06
CA LYS A 286 30.18 33.69 12.55
C LYS A 286 30.31 33.70 14.08
N ALA A 287 29.66 34.64 14.76
CA ALA A 287 29.63 34.70 16.21
C ALA A 287 28.66 33.69 16.84
N GLN A 288 27.70 33.16 16.08
CA GLN A 288 26.79 32.13 16.59
C GLN A 288 27.49 30.78 16.65
N GLU A 289 27.24 30.00 17.70
CA GLU A 289 27.70 28.61 17.75
C GLU A 289 26.93 27.75 16.73
N LYS A 290 27.58 26.71 16.22
CA LYS A 290 27.01 25.75 15.25
C LYS A 290 26.53 26.40 13.94
N THR A 291 27.13 27.50 13.51
CA THR A 291 26.85 28.10 12.19
C THR A 291 28.07 28.03 11.28
N ARG A 292 27.83 28.02 9.98
CA ARG A 292 28.82 28.20 8.93
C ARG A 292 28.29 29.22 7.93
N PHE A 293 28.97 30.35 7.82
CA PHE A 293 28.63 31.38 6.85
C PHE A 293 28.95 30.91 5.42
N ASP A 294 28.06 31.22 4.47
CA ASP A 294 28.25 30.95 3.04
C ASP A 294 28.37 32.28 2.27
N ARG A 295 27.31 33.12 2.30
CA ARG A 295 27.31 34.40 1.61
C ARG A 295 26.33 35.42 2.20
N ALA A 296 26.60 36.71 1.99
CA ALA A 296 25.66 37.80 2.19
C ALA A 296 25.86 38.83 1.08
N HIS A 297 24.81 39.17 0.32
CA HIS A 297 24.92 40.07 -0.82
C HIS A 297 23.70 40.98 -0.93
N PHE A 298 23.93 42.20 -1.42
CA PHE A 298 22.87 43.02 -1.99
C PHE A 298 22.42 42.37 -3.31
N ARG A 299 21.21 41.82 -3.33
CA ARG A 299 20.70 40.94 -4.39
C ARG A 299 20.01 41.72 -5.50
N SER A 300 19.11 42.63 -5.12
CA SER A 300 18.21 43.31 -6.06
C SER A 300 17.64 44.61 -5.49
N PHE A 301 17.18 45.49 -6.38
CA PHE A 301 16.31 46.60 -6.04
C PHE A 301 14.85 46.10 -6.07
N GLY A 302 14.15 46.18 -4.94
CA GLY A 302 12.70 45.93 -4.85
C GLY A 302 11.87 47.19 -5.14
N GLU A 303 10.54 47.08 -5.12
CA GLU A 303 9.62 48.20 -5.46
C GLU A 303 9.87 49.48 -4.64
N SER A 304 10.15 49.33 -3.34
CA SER A 304 10.48 50.43 -2.43
C SER A 304 11.59 50.08 -1.43
N THR A 305 12.35 49.02 -1.71
CA THR A 305 13.38 48.50 -0.78
C THR A 305 14.64 48.03 -1.50
N LEU A 306 15.72 47.87 -0.76
CA LEU A 306 16.99 47.29 -1.18
C LEU A 306 17.08 45.88 -0.59
N GLU A 307 17.05 44.86 -1.45
CA GLU A 307 16.91 43.46 -1.04
C GLU A 307 18.27 42.80 -0.85
N PHE A 308 18.46 42.18 0.30
CA PHE A 308 19.65 41.41 0.64
C PHE A 308 19.30 39.94 0.80
N GLU A 309 20.17 39.09 0.29
CA GLU A 309 20.13 37.65 0.51
C GLU A 309 21.36 37.22 1.29
N THR A 310 21.12 36.47 2.35
CA THR A 310 22.16 35.82 3.14
C THR A 310 21.91 34.32 3.21
N VAL A 311 22.96 33.54 3.00
CA VAL A 311 22.95 32.09 3.14
C VAL A 311 23.92 31.71 4.23
N TYR A 312 23.44 30.88 5.15
CA TYR A 312 24.27 30.26 6.17
C TYR A 312 23.76 28.85 6.46
N ILE A 313 24.62 28.04 7.06
CA ILE A 313 24.35 26.64 7.36
C ILE A 313 24.36 26.46 8.87
N VAL A 314 23.30 25.90 9.43
CA VAL A 314 23.26 25.45 10.82
C VAL A 314 23.78 24.02 10.87
N LEU A 315 24.83 23.78 11.65
CA LEU A 315 25.53 22.49 11.80
C LEU A 315 24.80 21.52 12.74
N ASP A 316 23.49 21.70 12.88
CA ASP A 316 22.62 20.92 13.76
C ASP A 316 21.28 20.64 13.04
N PRO A 317 20.77 19.41 13.10
CA PRO A 317 19.50 19.07 12.46
C PRO A 317 18.27 19.52 13.25
N SER A 318 18.41 19.91 14.51
CA SER A 318 17.30 20.35 15.35
C SER A 318 16.66 21.63 14.82
N TYR A 319 15.35 21.59 14.61
CA TYR A 319 14.59 22.77 14.17
C TYR A 319 14.58 23.87 15.23
N ASN A 320 14.48 23.50 16.51
CA ASN A 320 14.46 24.48 17.62
C ASN A 320 15.80 25.22 17.71
N VAL A 321 16.92 24.50 17.57
CA VAL A 321 18.27 25.12 17.57
C VAL A 321 18.40 26.13 16.42
N TYR A 322 17.89 25.78 15.23
CA TYR A 322 17.82 26.73 14.13
C TYR A 322 17.00 27.98 14.49
N MET A 323 15.83 27.82 15.14
CA MET A 323 14.98 28.97 15.51
C MET A 323 15.65 29.88 16.55
N ASP A 324 16.34 29.31 17.53
CA ASP A 324 17.10 30.08 18.53
C ASP A 324 18.25 30.86 17.87
N ILE A 325 18.99 30.23 16.96
CA ILE A 325 20.07 30.87 16.18
C ILE A 325 19.51 31.98 15.29
N GLN A 326 18.41 31.73 14.57
CA GLN A 326 17.78 32.73 13.71
C GLN A 326 17.29 33.93 14.52
N GLN A 327 16.75 33.71 15.71
CA GLN A 327 16.37 34.79 16.62
C GLN A 327 17.59 35.62 17.05
N ALA A 328 18.68 34.96 17.45
CA ALA A 328 19.92 35.65 17.84
C ALA A 328 20.51 36.48 16.69
N ILE A 329 20.50 35.94 15.46
CA ILE A 329 20.93 36.66 14.25
C ILE A 329 20.03 37.88 14.02
N ASN A 330 18.70 37.71 14.07
CA ASN A 330 17.74 38.80 13.88
C ASN A 330 17.95 39.95 14.87
N LEU A 331 18.11 39.64 16.15
CA LEU A 331 18.35 40.64 17.19
C LEU A 331 19.72 41.31 17.03
N GLY A 332 20.77 40.53 16.73
CA GLY A 332 22.10 41.09 16.46
C GLY A 332 22.13 42.04 15.27
N MET A 333 21.37 41.75 14.21
CA MET A 333 21.25 42.67 13.07
C MET A 333 20.51 43.94 13.45
N MET A 334 19.46 43.87 14.27
CA MET A 334 18.76 45.06 14.76
C MET A 334 19.72 45.98 15.53
N ASP A 335 20.55 45.42 16.40
CA ASP A 335 21.49 46.19 17.21
C ASP A 335 22.62 46.81 16.37
N GLU A 336 23.25 46.03 15.49
CA GLU A 336 24.39 46.53 14.69
C GLU A 336 23.95 47.48 13.58
N PHE A 337 22.79 47.27 12.94
CA PHE A 337 22.26 48.20 11.95
C PHE A 337 21.89 49.54 12.59
N ALA A 338 21.32 49.54 13.79
CA ALA A 338 21.01 50.77 14.52
C ALA A 338 22.28 51.60 14.79
N ARG A 339 23.43 50.96 15.07
CA ARG A 339 24.71 51.66 15.31
C ARG A 339 25.25 52.39 14.08
N ILE A 340 25.02 51.85 12.88
CA ILE A 340 25.42 52.50 11.62
C ILE A 340 24.34 53.40 11.02
N GLY A 341 23.26 53.65 11.78
CA GLY A 341 22.15 54.50 11.36
C GLY A 341 21.24 53.85 10.30
N VAL A 342 21.31 52.54 10.14
CA VAL A 342 20.46 51.78 9.22
C VAL A 342 19.24 51.26 10.00
N ARG A 343 18.06 51.37 9.39
CA ARG A 343 16.82 50.78 9.90
C ARG A 343 16.32 49.75 8.90
N PHE A 344 15.51 48.80 9.35
CA PHE A 344 14.83 47.90 8.43
C PHE A 344 13.75 48.62 7.63
N ALA A 345 13.52 48.17 6.39
CA ALA A 345 12.51 48.75 5.52
C ALA A 345 11.11 48.57 6.12
N MET A 346 10.33 49.64 6.10
CA MET A 346 8.88 49.58 6.26
C MET A 346 8.25 49.67 4.87
N PRO A 347 7.10 49.02 4.63
CA PRO A 347 6.36 49.23 3.39
C PRO A 347 5.99 50.71 3.23
N SER A 348 6.62 51.40 2.28
CA SER A 348 6.31 52.78 1.93
C SER A 348 5.69 52.85 0.54
N ARG A 349 4.70 53.74 0.37
CA ARG A 349 4.10 54.07 -0.93
C ARG A 349 4.16 55.58 -1.14
N ALA A 350 4.75 56.00 -2.25
CA ALA A 350 4.69 57.39 -2.68
C ALA A 350 3.29 57.70 -3.22
N VAL A 351 2.53 58.54 -2.51
CA VAL A 351 1.22 59.02 -2.98
C VAL A 351 1.42 60.41 -3.59
N HIS A 352 1.33 60.49 -4.92
CA HIS A 352 1.26 61.77 -5.60
C HIS A 352 -0.16 62.33 -5.47
N VAL A 353 -0.35 63.33 -4.61
CA VAL A 353 -1.60 64.07 -4.50
C VAL A 353 -1.64 65.13 -5.61
N ALA A 354 -2.51 64.92 -6.61
CA ALA A 354 -2.58 65.76 -7.82
C ALA A 354 -3.03 67.21 -7.54
N SER A 355 -3.81 67.42 -6.49
CA SER A 355 -4.19 68.74 -5.98
C SER A 355 -4.65 68.62 -4.53
N LEU A 356 -4.19 69.54 -3.68
CA LEU A 356 -4.81 69.73 -2.37
C LEU A 356 -6.18 70.38 -2.61
N PRO A 357 -7.26 69.94 -1.94
CA PRO A 357 -8.55 70.63 -2.04
C PRO A 357 -8.36 72.10 -1.64
N GLU A 358 -8.82 73.02 -2.49
CA GLU A 358 -8.83 74.44 -2.16
C GLU A 358 -9.56 74.62 -0.82
N MET A 359 -8.85 75.22 0.15
CA MET A 359 -9.46 75.54 1.42
C MET A 359 -10.68 76.44 1.18
N PRO A 360 -11.86 76.13 1.74
CA PRO A 360 -13.03 76.98 1.58
C PRO A 360 -12.69 78.43 1.99
N GLU A 361 -12.87 79.36 1.06
CA GLU A 361 -12.66 80.82 1.18
C GLU A 361 -13.46 81.49 2.32
N GLN A 362 -14.23 80.73 3.10
CA GLN A 362 -15.12 81.24 4.15
C GLN A 362 -14.42 81.51 5.50
N LEU A 363 -13.14 81.17 5.66
CA LEU A 363 -12.39 81.52 6.89
C LEU A 363 -11.58 82.83 6.78
N THR A 364 -11.56 83.49 5.61
CA THR A 364 -10.84 84.76 5.41
C THR A 364 -11.74 86.00 5.28
N ARG A 365 -13.08 85.86 5.25
CA ARG A 365 -14.03 87.01 5.20
C ARG A 365 -14.81 87.21 6.51
N GLY A 366 -14.10 87.29 7.63
CA GLY A 366 -14.69 87.51 8.94
C GLY A 366 -14.38 88.84 9.62
N ASN A 367 -13.45 89.68 9.12
CA ASN A 367 -12.95 90.79 9.94
C ASN A 367 -12.86 92.20 9.31
N ASP A 368 -13.20 92.40 8.04
CA ASP A 368 -13.02 93.73 7.39
C ASP A 368 -14.34 94.37 6.95
N ALA A 369 -15.33 94.43 7.85
CA ALA A 369 -16.55 95.19 7.65
C ALA A 369 -16.90 96.03 8.89
N ASN A 370 -15.96 96.82 9.39
CA ASN A 370 -16.31 97.99 10.20
C ASN A 370 -15.29 99.13 10.10
N SER A 371 -15.25 99.81 8.94
CA SER A 371 -14.80 101.20 8.86
C SER A 371 -15.37 101.84 7.60
N GLY A 372 -16.56 102.44 7.75
CA GLY A 372 -17.15 103.29 6.73
C GLY A 372 -16.48 104.67 6.67
N GLN A 373 -16.63 105.27 5.49
CA GLN A 373 -16.67 106.72 5.22
C GLN A 373 -15.37 107.54 5.38
N MET A 374 -14.78 107.96 4.26
CA MET A 374 -14.87 109.34 3.75
C MET A 374 -14.19 109.46 2.37
N ALA A 375 -14.88 110.16 1.45
CA ALA A 375 -14.45 110.54 0.11
C ALA A 375 -13.53 111.80 0.14
N PRO A 376 -13.19 112.47 -0.98
CA PRO A 376 -12.56 112.04 -2.23
C PRO A 376 -11.37 112.95 -2.64
N SER A 377 -10.83 112.68 -3.85
CA SER A 377 -10.22 113.64 -4.81
C SER A 377 -8.71 113.90 -4.76
N LEU A 378 -8.06 113.63 -5.91
CA LEU A 378 -7.20 114.52 -6.73
C LEU A 378 -6.39 113.63 -7.69
N ARG A 379 -6.85 113.45 -8.93
CA ARG A 379 -6.44 114.21 -10.14
C ARG A 379 -4.93 114.15 -10.47
N ALA A 380 -4.67 113.45 -11.58
CA ALA A 380 -3.80 113.83 -12.70
C ALA A 380 -2.28 113.61 -12.64
N GLN A 381 -1.82 112.89 -13.68
CA GLN A 381 -0.58 113.07 -14.45
C GLN A 381 0.72 112.73 -13.68
N HIS A 382 1.60 111.84 -14.16
CA HIS A 382 2.12 111.62 -15.50
C HIS A 382 2.71 110.22 -15.63
#